data_AF-A0A7X8RGV0-F1
#
_entry.id   AF-A0A7X8RGV0-F1
#
_cell.length_a   1.000
_cell.length_b   1.000
_cell.length_c   1.000
_cell.angle_alpha   90.00
_cell.angle_beta   90.00
_cell.angle_gamma   90.00
#
_symmetry.space_group_name_H-M   'P 1'
#
loop_
_entity.id
_entity.type
_entity.pdbx_description
1 polymer ?
#
loop_
_entity_poly.entity_id
_entity_poly.type
_entity_poly.pdbx_seq_one_letter_code
_entity_poly.pdbx_strand_id
1 'polypeptide(L)'
;MTNKIRTTHVGSLPRTPELLDANLRRSELSDEEFFGILQTAVDEVVRRQVDMGIDIINEGEYGHITSGAVDYGAWWNYSFTRLGGLTMTDEDRWASQEAIRSTPGNIKLTSFSDRRDRALFNEAYEDPESGIFAGRAKVGNPKFTGPITYIGQDEVEADVKLMRTAMDAAGAQDGFVAALSPGSAARLKNEYYATDDEVVWACADAMAQEYKAITDAGFTVQLDAPDLAESWDQINPEPSLDDYRDWLRTRVDAINHSVRDLPKEQTRLHICWGSWHGPHVTDVEFGDIIEEILRAEVGGFSFEGASPRHAHEWRVWQDHQLPEG
;
A
#
# COMPACT_ATOMS: atom_id res chain seq x y z
N MET A 1 3.14 15.59 -33.33
CA MET A 1 3.74 14.80 -32.24
C MET A 1 2.68 13.80 -31.84
N THR A 2 2.97 12.50 -31.93
CA THR A 2 2.05 11.50 -31.38
C THR A 2 2.11 11.60 -29.87
N ASN A 3 1.01 12.01 -29.22
CA ASN A 3 0.83 11.90 -27.77
C ASN A 3 0.86 10.41 -27.42
N LYS A 4 2.03 9.89 -27.06
CA LYS A 4 2.18 8.53 -26.55
C LYS A 4 1.45 8.48 -25.21
N ILE A 5 0.48 7.57 -25.07
CA ILE A 5 -0.04 7.20 -23.75
C ILE A 5 1.06 6.40 -23.06
N ARG A 6 1.54 6.90 -21.92
CA ARG A 6 2.60 6.26 -21.15
C ARG A 6 2.08 5.00 -20.45
N THR A 7 2.91 3.98 -20.34
CA THR A 7 2.59 2.73 -19.63
C THR A 7 3.32 2.62 -18.28
N THR A 8 2.64 2.06 -17.28
CA THR A 8 3.19 1.76 -15.96
C THR A 8 2.39 0.62 -15.31
N HIS A 9 2.73 0.25 -14.08
CA HIS A 9 2.03 -0.70 -13.24
C HIS A 9 1.96 -0.17 -11.80
N VAL A 10 1.34 -0.94 -10.91
CA VAL A 10 0.99 -0.51 -9.54
C VAL A 10 2.08 -0.76 -8.49
N GLY A 11 3.23 -1.34 -8.83
CA GLY A 11 4.29 -1.65 -7.85
C GLY A 11 4.69 -3.12 -7.89
N SER A 12 4.45 -3.84 -6.79
CA SER A 12 4.92 -5.20 -6.51
C SER A 12 4.93 -6.15 -7.72
N LEU A 13 6.07 -6.84 -7.90
CA LEU A 13 6.26 -7.84 -8.95
C LEU A 13 6.66 -9.21 -8.36
N PRO A 14 6.46 -10.32 -9.09
CA PRO A 14 6.85 -11.65 -8.62
C PRO A 14 8.37 -11.75 -8.38
N ARG A 15 8.76 -11.93 -7.12
CA ARG A 15 10.16 -12.09 -6.71
C ARG A 15 10.78 -13.32 -7.38
N THR A 16 12.07 -13.23 -7.69
CA THR A 16 12.81 -14.36 -8.29
C THR A 16 12.97 -15.51 -7.28
N PRO A 17 13.11 -16.77 -7.74
CA PRO A 17 13.39 -17.89 -6.85
C PRO A 17 14.61 -17.66 -5.94
N GLU A 18 15.65 -17.01 -6.46
CA GLU A 18 16.89 -16.69 -5.74
C GLU A 18 16.64 -15.69 -4.61
N LEU A 19 15.85 -14.63 -4.87
CA LEU A 19 15.49 -13.65 -3.85
C LEU A 19 14.57 -14.26 -2.78
N LEU A 20 13.68 -15.17 -3.17
CA LEU A 20 12.84 -15.90 -2.22
C LEU A 20 13.67 -16.79 -1.30
N ASP A 21 14.65 -17.55 -1.83
CA ASP A 21 15.58 -18.35 -1.02
C ASP A 21 16.41 -17.46 -0.07
N ALA A 22 16.90 -16.33 -0.57
CA ALA A 22 17.68 -15.38 0.22
C ALA A 22 16.86 -14.79 1.39
N ASN A 23 15.58 -14.48 1.17
CA ASN A 23 14.68 -14.03 2.24
C ASN A 23 14.45 -15.12 3.30
N LEU A 24 14.24 -16.38 2.87
CA LEU A 24 14.06 -17.51 3.80
C LEU A 24 15.30 -17.76 4.66
N ARG A 25 16.48 -17.51 4.10
CA ARG A 25 17.77 -17.73 4.76
C ARG A 25 18.41 -16.43 5.26
N ARG A 26 17.63 -15.37 5.45
CA ARG A 26 18.16 -14.03 5.77
C ARG A 26 19.08 -14.01 7.00
N SER A 27 18.79 -14.81 8.03
CA SER A 27 19.61 -14.93 9.24
C SER A 27 20.95 -15.65 9.03
N GLU A 28 21.13 -16.34 7.90
CA GLU A 28 22.35 -17.07 7.53
C GLU A 28 23.26 -16.26 6.60
N LEU A 29 22.74 -15.20 5.99
CA LEU A 29 23.47 -14.37 5.02
C LEU A 29 24.03 -13.12 5.69
N SER A 30 25.25 -12.73 5.30
CA SER A 30 25.71 -11.38 5.58
C SER A 30 24.88 -10.36 4.81
N ASP A 31 24.86 -9.12 5.30
CA ASP A 31 24.14 -8.03 4.62
C ASP A 31 24.69 -7.82 3.20
N GLU A 32 26.00 -7.90 3.01
CA GLU A 32 26.65 -7.78 1.70
C GLU A 32 26.16 -8.85 0.71
N GLU A 33 26.10 -10.12 1.15
CA GLU A 33 25.60 -11.22 0.31
C GLU A 33 24.12 -11.02 -0.05
N PHE A 34 23.29 -10.66 0.92
CA PHE A 34 21.86 -10.42 0.68
C PHE A 34 21.64 -9.23 -0.27
N PHE A 35 22.31 -8.10 -0.04
CA PHE A 35 22.21 -6.92 -0.90
C PHE A 35 22.72 -7.20 -2.33
N GLY A 36 23.73 -8.05 -2.51
CA GLY A 36 24.18 -8.48 -3.83
C GLY A 36 23.12 -9.26 -4.60
N ILE A 37 22.43 -10.19 -3.93
CA ILE A 37 21.30 -10.95 -4.52
C ILE A 37 20.14 -10.01 -4.85
N LEU A 38 19.81 -9.11 -3.92
CA LEU A 38 18.75 -8.13 -4.08
C LEU A 38 19.01 -7.19 -5.26
N GLN A 39 20.20 -6.58 -5.36
CA GLN A 39 20.57 -5.72 -6.49
C GLN A 39 20.46 -6.48 -7.82
N THR A 40 20.95 -7.72 -7.88
CA THR A 40 20.86 -8.54 -9.10
C THR A 40 19.39 -8.76 -9.51
N ALA A 41 18.51 -9.05 -8.55
CA ALA A 41 17.09 -9.23 -8.82
C ALA A 41 16.41 -7.93 -9.29
N VAL A 42 16.77 -6.79 -8.70
CA VAL A 42 16.27 -5.47 -9.10
C VAL A 42 16.76 -5.10 -10.52
N ASP A 43 18.04 -5.30 -10.82
CA ASP A 43 18.61 -5.07 -12.16
C ASP A 43 17.87 -5.87 -13.23
N GLU A 44 17.57 -7.14 -12.94
CA GLU A 44 16.83 -8.00 -13.86
C GLU A 44 15.39 -7.53 -14.07
N VAL A 45 14.66 -7.20 -13.00
CA VAL A 45 13.25 -6.83 -13.12
C VAL A 45 13.09 -5.46 -13.79
N VAL A 46 13.98 -4.51 -13.52
CA VAL A 46 14.03 -3.21 -14.20
C VAL A 46 14.34 -3.39 -15.68
N ARG A 47 15.37 -4.17 -16.02
CA ARG A 47 15.72 -4.44 -17.42
C ARG A 47 14.57 -5.09 -18.18
N ARG A 48 13.86 -6.06 -17.58
CA ARG A 48 12.69 -6.69 -18.20
C ARG A 48 11.58 -5.68 -18.50
N GLN A 49 11.30 -4.75 -17.59
CA GLN A 49 10.30 -3.70 -17.82
C GLN A 49 10.69 -2.78 -18.98
N VAL A 50 11.96 -2.36 -19.05
CA VAL A 50 12.49 -1.55 -20.15
C VAL A 50 12.42 -2.31 -21.48
N ASP A 51 12.85 -3.58 -21.50
CA ASP A 51 12.78 -4.45 -22.69
C ASP A 51 11.33 -4.65 -23.18
N MET A 52 10.35 -4.63 -22.25
CA MET A 52 8.92 -4.68 -22.55
C MET A 52 8.32 -3.34 -22.99
N GLY A 53 9.07 -2.24 -22.89
CA GLY A 53 8.63 -0.90 -23.26
C GLY A 53 7.72 -0.22 -22.24
N ILE A 54 7.84 -0.58 -20.96
CA ILE A 54 7.19 0.13 -19.85
C ILE A 54 7.83 1.52 -19.68
N ASP A 55 7.02 2.57 -19.65
CA ASP A 55 7.51 3.96 -19.63
C ASP A 55 7.89 4.49 -18.24
N ILE A 56 7.19 4.05 -17.19
CA ILE A 56 7.47 4.43 -15.80
C ILE A 56 7.58 3.13 -15.01
N ILE A 57 8.78 2.84 -14.52
CA ILE A 57 9.11 1.56 -13.91
C ILE A 57 9.10 1.59 -12.39
N ASN A 58 9.12 0.42 -11.76
CA ASN A 58 9.39 0.25 -10.33
C ASN A 58 10.35 -0.93 -10.09
N GLU A 59 11.01 -0.94 -8.94
CA GLU A 59 11.95 -1.98 -8.49
C GLU A 59 11.29 -3.32 -8.09
N GLY A 60 9.97 -3.45 -8.30
CA GLY A 60 9.18 -4.63 -7.99
C GLY A 60 8.87 -4.79 -6.50
N GLU A 61 9.13 -3.76 -5.68
CA GLU A 61 9.10 -3.80 -4.22
C GLU A 61 10.00 -4.89 -3.60
N TYR A 62 11.11 -5.24 -4.27
CA TYR A 62 11.97 -6.34 -3.85
C TYR A 62 12.70 -6.08 -2.52
N GLY A 63 12.89 -4.81 -2.14
CA GLY A 63 13.43 -4.41 -0.83
C GLY A 63 12.44 -4.61 0.32
N HIS A 64 11.13 -4.73 0.04
CA HIS A 64 10.13 -5.00 1.08
C HIS A 64 10.28 -6.42 1.62
N ILE A 65 10.30 -6.52 2.96
CA ILE A 65 10.33 -7.79 3.68
C ILE A 65 9.11 -8.63 3.28
N THR A 66 9.36 -9.89 2.91
CA THR A 66 8.32 -10.84 2.53
C THR A 66 8.41 -12.11 3.37
N SER A 67 7.27 -12.71 3.66
CA SER A 67 7.15 -14.01 4.34
C SER A 67 7.08 -15.20 3.37
N GLY A 68 7.08 -14.97 2.06
CA GLY A 68 7.09 -16.03 1.05
C GLY A 68 6.83 -15.56 -0.38
N ALA A 69 6.56 -16.52 -1.27
CA ALA A 69 6.23 -16.26 -2.68
C ALA A 69 4.85 -15.60 -2.85
N VAL A 70 3.90 -15.92 -1.95
CA VAL A 70 2.58 -15.29 -1.88
C VAL A 70 2.47 -14.61 -0.51
N ASP A 71 2.55 -13.28 -0.52
CA ASP A 71 2.44 -12.45 0.68
C ASP A 71 1.63 -11.18 0.38
N TYR A 72 0.34 -11.22 0.68
CA TYR A 72 -0.57 -10.08 0.57
C TYR A 72 -0.33 -9.00 1.63
N GLY A 73 0.69 -9.15 2.48
CA GLY A 73 1.09 -8.20 3.52
C GLY A 73 2.44 -7.54 3.31
N ALA A 74 3.29 -7.99 2.38
CA ALA A 74 4.63 -7.44 2.22
C ALA A 74 4.64 -5.91 1.99
N TRP A 75 3.71 -5.41 1.17
CA TRP A 75 3.49 -3.97 0.92
C TRP A 75 3.11 -3.16 2.17
N TRP A 76 2.65 -3.81 3.24
CA TRP A 76 2.27 -3.18 4.50
C TRP A 76 3.29 -3.43 5.61
N ASN A 77 3.74 -4.68 5.74
CA ASN A 77 4.61 -5.15 6.81
C ASN A 77 5.99 -4.51 6.78
N TYR A 78 6.47 -4.04 5.62
CA TYR A 78 7.74 -3.32 5.53
C TYR A 78 7.77 -2.09 6.44
N SER A 79 6.62 -1.44 6.66
CA SER A 79 6.52 -0.26 7.53
C SER A 79 6.83 -0.57 9.00
N PHE A 80 6.75 -1.83 9.42
CA PHE A 80 6.96 -2.21 10.81
C PHE A 80 8.40 -2.06 11.26
N THR A 81 9.36 -2.12 10.32
CA THR A 81 10.77 -1.81 10.61
C THR A 81 11.10 -0.34 10.42
N ARG A 82 10.23 0.41 9.72
CA ARG A 82 10.44 1.84 9.41
C ARG A 82 9.73 2.79 10.37
N LEU A 83 8.84 2.28 11.23
CA LEU A 83 8.10 3.06 12.22
C LEU A 83 8.51 2.70 13.66
N GLY A 84 8.86 3.72 14.43
CA GLY A 84 9.02 3.67 15.87
C GLY A 84 7.68 3.65 16.60
N GLY A 85 7.71 3.40 17.91
CA GLY A 85 6.50 3.32 18.75
C GLY A 85 5.74 1.99 18.64
N LEU A 86 6.30 1.01 17.92
CA LEU A 86 5.74 -0.31 17.73
C LEU A 86 6.26 -1.32 18.76
N THR A 87 5.37 -2.22 19.20
CA THR A 87 5.73 -3.46 19.89
C THR A 87 5.27 -4.64 19.07
N MET A 88 6.21 -5.49 18.64
CA MET A 88 5.90 -6.72 17.92
C MET A 88 5.12 -7.69 18.80
N THR A 89 4.21 -8.45 18.17
CA THR A 89 3.41 -9.49 18.82
C THR A 89 3.49 -10.79 18.02
N ASP A 90 3.11 -11.90 18.63
CA ASP A 90 2.97 -13.20 17.95
C ASP A 90 1.56 -13.39 17.33
N GLU A 91 0.68 -12.39 17.40
CA GLU A 91 -0.67 -12.46 16.86
C GLU A 91 -0.66 -12.22 15.35
N ASP A 92 -1.10 -13.21 14.58
CA ASP A 92 -1.30 -13.04 13.13
C ASP A 92 -2.51 -12.15 12.87
N ARG A 93 -2.38 -11.22 11.91
CA ARG A 93 -3.42 -10.22 11.61
C ARG A 93 -4.80 -10.80 11.27
N TRP A 94 -4.87 -12.03 10.76
CA TRP A 94 -6.13 -12.70 10.42
C TRP A 94 -6.62 -13.64 11.52
N ALA A 95 -5.84 -13.82 12.59
CA ALA A 95 -6.22 -14.65 13.74
C ALA A 95 -7.15 -13.92 14.70
N SER A 96 -7.05 -12.59 14.78
CA SER A 96 -7.92 -11.79 15.66
C SER A 96 -9.39 -12.04 15.34
N GLN A 97 -10.16 -12.39 16.37
CA GLN A 97 -11.62 -12.59 16.32
C GLN A 97 -12.37 -11.41 16.95
N GLU A 98 -11.68 -10.31 17.22
CA GLU A 98 -12.27 -9.13 17.86
C GLU A 98 -13.28 -8.47 16.91
N ALA A 99 -14.52 -8.34 17.36
CA ALA A 99 -15.57 -7.66 16.63
C ALA A 99 -15.74 -6.24 17.19
N ILE A 100 -15.33 -5.25 16.39
CA ILE A 100 -15.48 -3.83 16.71
C ILE A 100 -16.64 -3.29 15.88
N ARG A 101 -17.61 -2.65 16.54
CA ARG A 101 -18.81 -2.15 15.87
C ARG A 101 -18.72 -0.65 15.64
N SER A 102 -18.98 -0.27 14.40
CA SER A 102 -19.16 1.11 13.98
C SER A 102 -20.53 1.64 14.40
N THR A 103 -20.64 2.96 14.56
CA THR A 103 -21.91 3.66 14.80
C THR A 103 -21.98 4.91 13.92
N PRO A 104 -23.18 5.46 13.60
CA PRO A 104 -23.29 6.70 12.82
C PRO A 104 -22.40 7.82 13.38
N GLY A 105 -21.66 8.51 12.51
CA GLY A 105 -20.68 9.53 12.87
C GLY A 105 -19.41 9.04 13.60
N ASN A 106 -19.21 7.73 13.75
CA ASN A 106 -18.07 7.16 14.48
C ASN A 106 -17.66 5.82 13.84
N ILE A 107 -17.01 5.95 12.68
CA ILE A 107 -16.48 4.83 11.90
C ILE A 107 -15.34 4.15 12.65
N LYS A 108 -15.43 2.83 12.75
CA LYS A 108 -14.36 1.97 13.28
C LYS A 108 -14.12 0.79 12.35
N LEU A 109 -12.86 0.42 12.17
CA LEU A 109 -12.48 -0.78 11.45
C LEU A 109 -12.52 -1.97 12.41
N THR A 110 -13.16 -3.05 11.99
CA THR A 110 -13.15 -4.33 12.71
C THR A 110 -11.98 -5.22 12.26
N SER A 111 -11.80 -6.36 12.93
CA SER A 111 -10.77 -7.34 12.56
C SER A 111 -11.03 -7.95 11.18
N PHE A 112 -9.97 -8.50 10.58
CA PHE A 112 -10.05 -9.19 9.28
C PHE A 112 -10.99 -10.41 9.29
N SER A 113 -11.30 -10.99 10.44
CA SER A 113 -12.24 -12.11 10.55
C SER A 113 -13.71 -11.70 10.57
N ASP A 114 -14.01 -10.45 10.90
CA ASP A 114 -15.37 -9.93 11.09
C ASP A 114 -15.81 -8.97 9.95
N ARG A 115 -15.09 -9.05 8.82
CA ARG A 115 -15.41 -8.38 7.55
C ARG A 115 -16.70 -8.88 6.92
N ARG A 116 -17.40 -7.99 6.22
CA ARG A 116 -18.73 -8.27 5.67
C ARG A 116 -18.67 -9.28 4.52
N ASP A 117 -17.75 -9.11 3.58
CA ASP A 117 -17.55 -10.05 2.47
C ASP A 117 -17.15 -11.44 2.97
N ARG A 118 -16.29 -11.50 3.99
CA ARG A 118 -15.89 -12.76 4.64
C ARG A 118 -17.06 -13.45 5.32
N ALA A 119 -17.92 -12.70 6.02
CA ALA A 119 -19.11 -13.27 6.65
C ALA A 119 -20.09 -13.86 5.62
N LEU A 120 -20.25 -13.21 4.45
CA LEU A 120 -21.13 -13.68 3.37
C LEU A 120 -20.57 -14.91 2.65
N PHE A 121 -19.24 -15.01 2.52
CA PHE A 121 -18.55 -16.06 1.77
C PHE A 121 -17.62 -16.89 2.64
N ASN A 122 -18.04 -17.17 3.88
CA ASN A 122 -17.21 -17.86 4.86
C ASN A 122 -16.67 -19.20 4.31
N GLU A 123 -17.47 -19.95 3.57
CA GLU A 123 -17.04 -21.22 2.95
C GLU A 123 -15.85 -21.04 1.99
N ALA A 124 -15.84 -19.96 1.19
CA ALA A 124 -14.73 -19.68 0.28
C ALA A 124 -13.47 -19.26 1.03
N TYR A 125 -13.60 -18.41 2.05
CA TYR A 125 -12.46 -17.92 2.83
C TYR A 125 -11.83 -18.99 3.74
N GLU A 126 -12.62 -19.95 4.22
CA GLU A 126 -12.13 -21.06 5.05
C GLU A 126 -11.66 -22.27 4.22
N ASP A 127 -11.98 -22.31 2.92
CA ASP A 127 -11.50 -23.36 2.02
C ASP A 127 -10.02 -23.14 1.64
N PRO A 128 -9.10 -24.03 2.06
CA PRO A 128 -7.67 -23.92 1.72
C PRO A 128 -7.38 -24.10 0.23
N GLU A 129 -8.30 -24.68 -0.56
CA GLU A 129 -8.17 -24.88 -2.00
C GLU A 129 -8.80 -23.74 -2.83
N SER A 130 -9.47 -22.77 -2.19
CA SER A 130 -10.11 -21.62 -2.86
C SER A 130 -9.15 -20.73 -3.63
N GLY A 131 -7.86 -20.77 -3.29
CA GLY A 131 -6.83 -19.88 -3.82
C GLY A 131 -6.83 -18.48 -3.21
N ILE A 132 -7.78 -18.13 -2.32
CA ILE A 132 -7.87 -16.79 -1.71
C ILE A 132 -6.63 -16.48 -0.87
N PHE A 133 -6.26 -17.38 0.05
CA PHE A 133 -5.11 -17.20 0.92
C PHE A 133 -3.85 -17.98 0.50
N ALA A 134 -3.99 -18.90 -0.46
CA ALA A 134 -2.91 -19.60 -1.17
C ALA A 134 -1.68 -19.99 -0.31
N GLY A 135 -1.91 -20.51 0.91
CA GLY A 135 -0.82 -21.00 1.78
C GLY A 135 0.11 -19.93 2.35
N ARG A 136 -0.36 -18.68 2.53
CA ARG A 136 0.43 -17.61 3.16
C ARG A 136 1.01 -18.02 4.51
N ALA A 137 2.21 -17.52 4.83
CA ALA A 137 2.79 -17.67 6.16
C ALA A 137 2.07 -16.81 7.21
N LYS A 138 2.14 -17.22 8.47
CA LYS A 138 1.72 -16.38 9.60
C LYS A 138 2.77 -15.32 9.86
N VAL A 139 2.34 -14.07 10.00
CA VAL A 139 3.22 -12.94 10.30
C VAL A 139 2.66 -12.20 11.51
N GLY A 140 3.50 -12.03 12.54
CA GLY A 140 3.14 -11.31 13.74
C GLY A 140 2.88 -9.84 13.44
N ASN A 141 1.76 -9.32 13.93
CA ASN A 141 1.35 -7.93 13.68
C ASN A 141 1.71 -7.06 14.90
N PRO A 142 2.46 -5.96 14.75
CA PRO A 142 2.73 -5.08 15.86
C PRO A 142 1.52 -4.25 16.28
N LYS A 143 1.69 -3.52 17.37
CA LYS A 143 0.75 -2.53 17.88
C LYS A 143 1.47 -1.24 18.26
N PHE A 144 0.77 -0.12 18.15
CA PHE A 144 1.24 1.18 18.62
C PHE A 144 1.17 1.24 20.15
N THR A 145 2.32 1.26 20.81
CA THR A 145 2.46 1.34 22.28
C THR A 145 3.31 2.53 22.73
N GLY A 146 3.80 3.32 21.78
CA GLY A 146 4.58 4.53 21.99
C GLY A 146 4.35 5.55 20.88
N PRO A 147 5.03 6.71 20.94
CA PRO A 147 4.93 7.72 19.92
C PRO A 147 5.48 7.21 18.57
N ILE A 148 4.69 7.41 17.51
CA ILE A 148 5.07 7.04 16.15
C ILE A 148 6.12 8.03 15.64
N THR A 149 7.23 7.49 15.14
CA THR A 149 8.34 8.25 14.55
C THR A 149 8.88 7.50 13.35
N TYR A 150 9.40 8.20 12.35
CA TYR A 150 10.12 7.53 11.27
C TYR A 150 11.53 7.10 11.70
N ILE A 151 11.84 5.82 11.52
CA ILE A 151 13.14 5.21 11.85
C ILE A 151 13.74 4.44 10.66
N GLY A 152 13.11 4.51 9.49
CA GLY A 152 13.46 3.72 8.30
C GLY A 152 14.42 4.40 7.33
N GLN A 153 15.24 5.35 7.80
CA GLN A 153 16.09 6.17 6.93
C GLN A 153 17.06 5.32 6.09
N ASP A 154 17.67 4.30 6.71
CA ASP A 154 18.63 3.41 6.03
C ASP A 154 17.91 2.52 4.99
N GLU A 155 16.70 2.05 5.31
CA GLU A 155 15.91 1.20 4.41
C GLU A 155 15.42 1.96 3.16
N VAL A 156 14.87 3.17 3.31
CA VAL A 156 14.46 3.96 2.13
C VAL A 156 15.67 4.38 1.30
N GLU A 157 16.81 4.70 1.93
CA GLU A 157 18.05 5.00 1.21
C GLU A 157 18.55 3.79 0.40
N ALA A 158 18.43 2.58 0.96
CA ALA A 158 18.74 1.36 0.23
C ALA A 158 17.81 1.17 -0.98
N ASP A 159 16.49 1.34 -0.83
CA ASP A 159 15.53 1.17 -1.92
C ASP A 159 15.81 2.13 -3.08
N VAL A 160 15.97 3.43 -2.79
CA VAL A 160 16.22 4.44 -3.83
C VAL A 160 17.57 4.21 -4.51
N LYS A 161 18.58 3.71 -3.80
CA LYS A 161 19.89 3.37 -4.36
C LYS A 161 19.84 2.15 -5.28
N LEU A 162 19.14 1.09 -4.86
CA LEU A 162 18.93 -0.12 -5.66
C LEU A 162 18.24 0.25 -6.98
N MET A 163 17.15 1.02 -6.88
CA MET A 163 16.38 1.51 -8.02
C MET A 163 17.23 2.38 -8.96
N ARG A 164 17.96 3.37 -8.42
CA ARG A 164 18.81 4.27 -9.21
C ARG A 164 19.86 3.50 -9.99
N THR A 165 20.54 2.57 -9.32
CA THR A 165 21.59 1.73 -9.92
C THR A 165 21.04 0.92 -11.10
N ALA A 166 19.88 0.27 -10.91
CA ALA A 166 19.24 -0.52 -11.95
C ALA A 166 18.74 0.33 -13.12
N MET A 167 18.17 1.50 -12.85
CA MET A 167 17.71 2.44 -13.88
C MET A 167 18.85 2.96 -14.74
N ASP A 168 19.96 3.38 -14.11
CA ASP A 168 21.13 3.89 -14.83
C ASP A 168 21.73 2.80 -15.74
N ALA A 169 21.78 1.55 -15.27
CA ALA A 169 22.25 0.41 -16.05
C ALA A 169 21.32 0.07 -17.23
N ALA A 170 20.00 0.20 -17.06
CA ALA A 170 19.00 -0.09 -18.09
C ALA A 170 18.70 1.10 -19.02
N GLY A 171 19.18 2.30 -18.70
CA GLY A 171 18.89 3.52 -19.44
C GLY A 171 17.46 4.07 -19.22
N ALA A 172 16.79 3.67 -18.14
CA ALA A 172 15.46 4.15 -17.79
C ALA A 172 15.51 5.59 -17.24
N GLN A 173 14.50 6.40 -17.54
CA GLN A 173 14.45 7.81 -17.13
C GLN A 173 13.46 8.05 -15.99
N ASP A 174 12.28 7.45 -16.06
CA ASP A 174 11.20 7.68 -15.11
C ASP A 174 10.91 6.41 -14.31
N GLY A 175 10.79 6.59 -13.00
CA GLY A 175 10.46 5.51 -12.08
C GLY A 175 9.72 6.02 -10.86
N PHE A 176 9.00 5.11 -10.20
CA PHE A 176 8.36 5.35 -8.92
C PHE A 176 8.75 4.32 -7.87
N VAL A 177 8.72 4.72 -6.60
CA VAL A 177 8.81 3.84 -5.42
C VAL A 177 7.46 3.87 -4.71
N ALA A 178 6.94 2.70 -4.35
CA ALA A 178 5.69 2.57 -3.60
C ALA A 178 5.93 2.74 -2.10
N ALA A 179 5.07 3.50 -1.44
CA ALA A 179 5.06 3.71 0.00
C ALA A 179 3.62 3.75 0.51
N LEU A 180 3.40 3.29 1.75
CA LEU A 180 2.07 3.36 2.36
C LEU A 180 1.54 4.78 2.45
N SER A 181 0.24 4.98 2.23
CA SER A 181 -0.45 6.18 2.68
C SER A 181 -0.43 6.28 4.22
N PRO A 182 -0.61 7.49 4.81
CA PRO A 182 -0.73 7.65 6.26
C PRO A 182 -1.87 6.81 6.85
N GLY A 183 -3.01 6.77 6.17
CA GLY A 183 -4.18 6.02 6.62
C GLY A 183 -3.96 4.52 6.57
N SER A 184 -3.21 3.99 5.60
CA SER A 184 -2.84 2.58 5.52
C SER A 184 -1.80 2.19 6.57
N ALA A 185 -0.82 3.06 6.85
CA ALA A 185 0.15 2.86 7.93
C ALA A 185 -0.53 2.82 9.32
N ALA A 186 -1.63 3.56 9.51
CA ALA A 186 -2.35 3.66 10.78
C ALA A 186 -3.20 2.41 11.13
N ARG A 187 -3.27 1.39 10.28
CA ARG A 187 -4.17 0.22 10.44
C ARG A 187 -3.68 -0.85 11.42
N LEU A 188 -2.77 -0.50 12.33
CA LEU A 188 -2.32 -1.36 13.41
C LEU A 188 -3.14 -1.08 14.68
N LYS A 189 -3.16 -2.04 15.59
CA LYS A 189 -3.85 -1.87 16.87
C LYS A 189 -3.23 -0.70 17.65
N ASN A 190 -4.07 0.23 18.08
CA ASN A 190 -3.67 1.39 18.87
C ASN A 190 -3.86 1.12 20.38
N GLU A 191 -2.78 1.22 21.14
CA GLU A 191 -2.77 1.18 22.61
C GLU A 191 -2.07 2.40 23.25
N TYR A 192 -1.77 3.44 22.46
CA TYR A 192 -1.04 4.62 22.91
C TYR A 192 -1.83 5.93 22.75
N TYR A 193 -2.38 6.16 21.56
CA TYR A 193 -3.11 7.39 21.23
C TYR A 193 -4.56 7.32 21.70
N ALA A 194 -5.17 8.47 21.96
CA ALA A 194 -6.55 8.52 22.45
C ALA A 194 -7.58 8.22 21.36
N THR A 195 -7.25 8.50 20.10
CA THR A 195 -8.14 8.33 18.95
C THR A 195 -7.40 7.75 17.75
N ASP A 196 -8.15 7.12 16.85
CA ASP A 196 -7.58 6.60 15.59
C ASP A 196 -7.10 7.75 14.67
N ASP A 197 -7.74 8.91 14.74
CA ASP A 197 -7.32 10.10 13.98
C ASP A 197 -5.93 10.59 14.41
N GLU A 198 -5.64 10.58 15.72
CA GLU A 198 -4.29 10.91 16.22
C GLU A 198 -3.22 9.95 15.66
N VAL A 199 -3.56 8.67 15.47
CA VAL A 199 -2.66 7.69 14.84
C VAL A 199 -2.43 8.05 13.37
N VAL A 200 -3.50 8.37 12.61
CA VAL A 200 -3.40 8.77 11.20
C VAL A 200 -2.50 10.00 11.03
N TRP A 201 -2.67 11.03 11.86
CA TRP A 201 -1.84 12.23 11.81
C TRP A 201 -0.38 11.96 12.20
N ALA A 202 -0.15 11.13 13.21
CA ALA A 202 1.22 10.74 13.58
C ALA A 202 1.91 9.90 12.49
N CYS A 203 1.17 9.01 11.82
CA CYS A 203 1.65 8.32 10.63
C CYS A 203 1.94 9.30 9.48
N ALA A 204 1.14 10.35 9.30
CA ALA A 204 1.38 11.36 8.26
C ALA A 204 2.71 12.10 8.47
N ASP A 205 2.99 12.50 9.72
CA ASP A 205 4.26 13.15 10.08
C ASP A 205 5.47 12.21 9.90
N ALA A 206 5.32 10.93 10.25
CA ALA A 206 6.39 9.95 10.07
C ALA A 206 6.64 9.64 8.59
N MET A 207 5.59 9.27 7.84
CA MET A 207 5.72 8.84 6.45
C MET A 207 6.15 9.97 5.50
N ALA A 208 5.90 11.24 5.83
CA ALA A 208 6.42 12.39 5.08
C ALA A 208 7.95 12.34 4.88
N GLN A 209 8.69 11.75 5.82
CA GLN A 209 10.15 11.59 5.70
C GLN A 209 10.52 10.57 4.61
N GLU A 210 9.80 9.46 4.52
CA GLU A 210 9.98 8.45 3.47
C GLU A 210 9.67 9.03 2.10
N TYR A 211 8.53 9.73 1.98
CA TYR A 211 8.12 10.35 0.73
C TYR A 211 9.15 11.36 0.26
N LYS A 212 9.65 12.19 1.18
CA LYS A 212 10.70 13.16 0.87
C LYS A 212 11.98 12.48 0.39
N ALA A 213 12.42 11.40 1.03
CA ALA A 213 13.62 10.67 0.62
C ALA A 213 13.49 10.10 -0.81
N ILE A 214 12.31 9.57 -1.15
CA ILE A 214 12.00 9.07 -2.50
C ILE A 214 12.04 10.21 -3.53
N THR A 215 11.39 11.35 -3.25
CA THR A 215 11.38 12.51 -4.16
C THR A 215 12.73 13.19 -4.28
N ASP A 216 13.50 13.30 -3.19
CA ASP A 216 14.87 13.85 -3.19
C ASP A 216 15.82 13.01 -4.05
N ALA A 217 15.59 11.69 -4.11
CA ALA A 217 16.30 10.79 -5.00
C ALA A 217 15.85 10.90 -6.47
N GLY A 218 14.87 11.75 -6.78
CA GLY A 218 14.38 12.05 -8.12
C GLY A 218 13.32 11.06 -8.63
N PHE A 219 12.66 10.32 -7.75
CA PHE A 219 11.61 9.37 -8.11
C PHE A 219 10.22 9.92 -7.81
N THR A 220 9.21 9.37 -8.47
CA THR A 220 7.82 9.59 -8.04
C THR A 220 7.54 8.72 -6.81
N VAL A 221 6.99 9.29 -5.74
CA VAL A 221 6.42 8.50 -4.65
C VAL A 221 4.98 8.09 -5.02
N GLN A 222 4.69 6.80 -4.98
CA GLN A 222 3.32 6.29 -5.00
C GLN A 222 2.83 6.07 -3.58
N LEU A 223 1.77 6.75 -3.19
CA LEU A 223 1.05 6.55 -1.95
C LEU A 223 0.04 5.42 -2.15
N ASP A 224 0.31 4.24 -1.60
CA ASP A 224 -0.61 3.11 -1.64
C ASP A 224 -1.67 3.27 -0.55
N ALA A 225 -2.91 3.52 -0.98
CA ALA A 225 -4.01 3.93 -0.12
C ALA A 225 -5.25 3.01 -0.20
N PRO A 226 -5.12 1.67 0.00
CA PRO A 226 -6.29 0.81 0.14
C PRO A 226 -7.18 1.22 1.33
N ASP A 227 -6.64 1.94 2.32
CA ASP A 227 -7.46 2.51 3.40
C ASP A 227 -8.65 3.35 2.89
N LEU A 228 -8.55 3.95 1.69
CA LEU A 228 -9.59 4.79 1.12
C LEU A 228 -10.77 4.03 0.49
N ALA A 229 -10.59 2.75 0.13
CA ALA A 229 -11.63 1.96 -0.55
C ALA A 229 -11.85 0.60 0.13
N GLU A 230 -10.78 -0.18 0.33
CA GLU A 230 -10.82 -1.50 0.95
C GLU A 230 -11.29 -1.50 2.42
N SER A 231 -11.15 -0.37 3.12
CA SER A 231 -11.64 -0.24 4.50
C SER A 231 -13.16 -0.31 4.62
N TRP A 232 -13.90 -0.03 3.55
CA TRP A 232 -15.36 -0.09 3.56
C TRP A 232 -15.89 -1.47 4.00
N ASP A 233 -15.33 -2.56 3.49
CA ASP A 233 -15.69 -3.95 3.86
C ASP A 233 -15.44 -4.27 5.35
N GLN A 234 -14.47 -3.60 5.97
CA GLN A 234 -14.13 -3.76 7.40
C GLN A 234 -15.05 -2.99 8.35
N ILE A 235 -15.92 -2.12 7.84
CA ILE A 235 -16.81 -1.34 8.67
C ILE A 235 -18.10 -2.14 8.86
N ASN A 236 -18.40 -2.48 10.11
CA ASN A 236 -19.54 -3.31 10.46
C ASN A 236 -20.30 -2.73 11.67
N PRO A 237 -21.63 -2.48 11.58
CA PRO A 237 -22.46 -2.60 10.38
C PRO A 237 -21.99 -1.66 9.26
N GLU A 238 -22.44 -1.93 8.03
CA GLU A 238 -22.20 -1.08 6.88
C GLU A 238 -22.54 0.38 7.20
N PRO A 239 -21.62 1.33 6.95
CA PRO A 239 -21.85 2.73 7.26
C PRO A 239 -22.73 3.40 6.20
N SER A 240 -23.21 4.62 6.51
CA SER A 240 -23.73 5.48 5.46
C SER A 240 -22.59 6.01 4.58
N LEU A 241 -22.88 6.33 3.32
CA LEU A 241 -21.91 6.96 2.43
C LEU A 241 -21.41 8.30 2.98
N ASP A 242 -22.27 9.09 3.61
CA ASP A 242 -21.89 10.37 4.20
C ASP A 242 -20.91 10.19 5.36
N ASP A 243 -21.17 9.24 6.28
CA ASP A 243 -20.25 8.93 7.37
C ASP A 243 -18.89 8.43 6.85
N TYR A 244 -18.90 7.63 5.78
CA TYR A 244 -17.65 7.14 5.19
C TYR A 244 -16.87 8.25 4.48
N ARG A 245 -17.53 9.10 3.69
CA ARG A 245 -16.91 10.27 3.07
C ARG A 245 -16.31 11.20 4.11
N ASP A 246 -17.02 11.45 5.21
CA ASP A 246 -16.52 12.22 6.36
C ASP A 246 -15.25 11.58 6.95
N TRP A 247 -15.22 10.26 7.12
CA TRP A 247 -14.06 9.51 7.60
C TRP A 247 -12.87 9.49 6.61
N LEU A 248 -13.16 9.49 5.30
CA LEU A 248 -12.14 9.64 4.25
C LEU A 248 -11.49 11.02 4.27
N ARG A 249 -12.23 12.09 4.62
CA ARG A 249 -11.68 13.45 4.64
C ARG A 249 -10.43 13.56 5.50
N THR A 250 -10.44 12.99 6.70
CA THR A 250 -9.26 12.98 7.59
C THR A 250 -8.06 12.31 6.94
N ARG A 251 -8.27 11.21 6.20
CA ARG A 251 -7.19 10.46 5.54
C ARG A 251 -6.63 11.21 4.34
N VAL A 252 -7.49 11.83 3.54
CA VAL A 252 -7.07 12.67 2.42
C VAL A 252 -6.36 13.93 2.92
N ASP A 253 -6.84 14.55 4.01
CA ASP A 253 -6.18 15.70 4.63
C ASP A 253 -4.79 15.30 5.18
N ALA A 254 -4.66 14.11 5.75
CA ALA A 254 -3.38 13.56 6.20
C ALA A 254 -2.42 13.28 5.03
N ILE A 255 -2.93 12.76 3.90
CA ILE A 255 -2.17 12.62 2.66
C ILE A 255 -1.64 13.99 2.21
N ASN A 256 -2.52 14.99 2.07
CA ASN A 256 -2.16 16.34 1.63
C ASN A 256 -1.10 16.95 2.54
N HIS A 257 -1.28 16.82 3.87
CA HIS A 257 -0.29 17.27 4.84
C HIS A 257 1.07 16.61 4.63
N SER A 258 1.11 15.30 4.39
CA SER A 258 2.36 14.55 4.25
C SER A 258 3.12 14.83 2.95
N VAL A 259 2.45 15.37 1.92
CA VAL A 259 3.08 15.70 0.62
C VAL A 259 3.21 17.19 0.32
N ARG A 260 2.71 18.08 1.20
CA ARG A 260 2.63 19.54 0.97
C ARG A 260 3.94 20.23 0.55
N ASP A 261 5.08 19.67 0.95
CA ASP A 261 6.42 20.23 0.71
C ASP A 261 7.16 19.51 -0.44
N LEU A 262 6.49 18.58 -1.13
CA LEU A 262 7.04 17.77 -2.22
C LEU A 262 6.66 18.35 -3.59
N PRO A 263 7.47 18.13 -4.64
CA PRO A 263 7.07 18.45 -6.02
C PRO A 263 5.83 17.63 -6.40
N LYS A 264 4.72 18.31 -6.74
CA LYS A 264 3.43 17.66 -7.02
C LYS A 264 3.57 16.62 -8.13
N GLU A 265 4.35 16.90 -9.18
CA GLU A 265 4.64 16.00 -10.29
C GLU A 265 5.39 14.70 -9.91
N GLN A 266 6.01 14.67 -8.72
CA GLN A 266 6.66 13.48 -8.17
C GLN A 266 5.79 12.76 -7.15
N THR A 267 4.48 13.02 -7.11
CA THR A 267 3.55 12.33 -6.22
C THR A 267 2.44 11.66 -7.02
N ARG A 268 2.05 10.46 -6.62
CA ARG A 268 0.85 9.80 -7.15
C ARG A 268 0.12 9.02 -6.07
N LEU A 269 -1.19 8.94 -6.15
CA LEU A 269 -2.04 8.18 -5.23
C LEU A 269 -2.55 6.91 -5.91
N HIS A 270 -2.34 5.75 -5.29
CA HIS A 270 -2.90 4.49 -5.74
C HIS A 270 -4.06 4.04 -4.85
N ILE A 271 -5.22 3.80 -5.46
CA ILE A 271 -6.44 3.35 -4.81
C ILE A 271 -6.78 1.94 -5.30
N CYS A 272 -7.00 1.01 -4.37
CA CYS A 272 -7.37 -0.38 -4.68
C CYS A 272 -8.28 -0.97 -3.59
N TRP A 273 -8.91 -2.09 -3.92
CA TRP A 273 -9.81 -2.83 -3.02
C TRP A 273 -9.12 -4.01 -2.32
N GLY A 274 -7.79 -4.04 -2.37
CA GLY A 274 -6.97 -5.06 -1.73
C GLY A 274 -6.50 -6.15 -2.71
N SER A 275 -5.37 -6.77 -2.36
CA SER A 275 -4.62 -7.64 -3.27
C SER A 275 -5.05 -9.11 -3.27
N TRP A 276 -5.96 -9.52 -2.38
CA TRP A 276 -6.43 -10.91 -2.34
C TRP A 276 -7.53 -11.13 -3.37
N HIS A 277 -7.59 -12.34 -3.91
CA HIS A 277 -8.57 -12.73 -4.93
C HIS A 277 -9.87 -13.22 -4.27
N GLY A 278 -10.43 -12.39 -3.38
CA GLY A 278 -11.67 -12.68 -2.66
C GLY A 278 -12.93 -12.41 -3.49
N PRO A 279 -14.10 -12.74 -2.93
CA PRO A 279 -15.38 -12.43 -3.55
C PRO A 279 -15.58 -10.93 -3.79
N HIS A 280 -15.23 -10.01 -2.88
CA HIS A 280 -15.33 -8.56 -3.11
C HIS A 280 -16.78 -8.10 -3.43
N VAL A 281 -17.81 -8.68 -2.81
CA VAL A 281 -19.23 -8.28 -3.05
C VAL A 281 -19.64 -7.04 -2.28
N THR A 282 -18.90 -6.65 -1.25
CA THR A 282 -19.29 -5.55 -0.35
C THR A 282 -18.51 -4.27 -0.58
N ASP A 283 -17.61 -4.27 -1.56
CA ASP A 283 -16.79 -3.13 -1.94
C ASP A 283 -17.61 -1.87 -2.19
N VAL A 284 -17.06 -0.71 -1.80
CA VAL A 284 -17.62 0.58 -2.18
C VAL A 284 -17.36 0.85 -3.66
N GLU A 285 -18.33 1.41 -4.37
CA GLU A 285 -18.15 1.83 -5.77
C GLU A 285 -17.20 3.05 -5.82
N PHE A 286 -16.31 3.13 -6.81
CA PHE A 286 -15.37 4.26 -6.89
C PHE A 286 -16.10 5.60 -7.06
N GLY A 287 -17.20 5.61 -7.84
CA GLY A 287 -18.04 6.80 -8.04
C GLY A 287 -18.63 7.35 -6.73
N ASP A 288 -18.80 6.52 -5.71
CA ASP A 288 -19.29 6.97 -4.41
C ASP A 288 -18.23 7.69 -3.58
N ILE A 289 -16.94 7.54 -3.89
CA ILE A 289 -15.83 8.10 -3.11
C ILE A 289 -14.92 9.03 -3.92
N ILE A 290 -15.10 9.10 -5.24
CA ILE A 290 -14.22 9.85 -6.16
C ILE A 290 -14.05 11.31 -5.79
N GLU A 291 -15.13 12.00 -5.38
CA GLU A 291 -15.07 13.42 -4.99
C GLU A 291 -14.15 13.66 -3.79
N GLU A 292 -14.13 12.72 -2.83
CA GLU A 292 -13.21 12.84 -1.69
C GLU A 292 -11.77 12.49 -2.10
N ILE A 293 -11.58 11.49 -2.98
CA ILE A 293 -10.26 11.11 -3.49
C ILE A 293 -9.64 12.25 -4.30
N LEU A 294 -10.41 12.94 -5.13
CA LEU A 294 -9.94 14.05 -5.97
C LEU A 294 -9.54 15.31 -5.17
N ARG A 295 -9.80 15.34 -3.86
CA ARG A 295 -9.23 16.37 -2.96
C ARG A 295 -7.76 16.13 -2.64
N ALA A 296 -7.20 14.96 -2.98
CA ALA A 296 -5.79 14.69 -2.78
C ALA A 296 -4.91 15.59 -3.67
N GLU A 297 -3.95 16.29 -3.07
CA GLU A 297 -3.05 17.24 -3.73
C GLU A 297 -1.82 16.52 -4.33
N VAL A 298 -2.08 15.54 -5.19
CA VAL A 298 -1.05 14.71 -5.85
C VAL A 298 -0.96 15.00 -7.35
N GLY A 299 0.15 14.61 -7.97
CA GLY A 299 0.39 14.78 -9.41
C GLY A 299 -0.26 13.73 -10.31
N GLY A 300 -0.65 12.59 -9.75
CA GLY A 300 -1.29 11.51 -10.50
C GLY A 300 -2.17 10.61 -9.64
N PHE A 301 -3.12 9.95 -10.30
CA PHE A 301 -4.03 8.98 -9.67
C PHE A 301 -3.93 7.64 -10.43
N SER A 302 -3.88 6.55 -9.68
CA SER A 302 -3.90 5.17 -10.17
C SER A 302 -5.00 4.42 -9.46
N PHE A 303 -5.93 3.80 -10.18
CA PHE A 303 -7.04 3.07 -9.60
C PHE A 303 -7.31 1.76 -10.36
N GLU A 304 -7.89 0.79 -9.68
CA GLU A 304 -8.27 -0.49 -10.30
C GLU A 304 -9.46 -0.30 -11.25
N GLY A 305 -9.20 -0.31 -12.56
CA GLY A 305 -10.23 -0.15 -13.59
C GLY A 305 -10.66 -1.44 -14.30
N ALA A 306 -10.08 -2.59 -13.93
CA ALA A 306 -10.33 -3.87 -14.58
C ALA A 306 -10.11 -5.07 -13.61
N SER A 307 -11.06 -5.28 -12.70
CA SER A 307 -11.25 -6.56 -12.01
C SER A 307 -12.63 -7.15 -12.38
N PRO A 308 -12.94 -8.43 -12.09
CA PRO A 308 -14.27 -9.00 -12.34
C PRO A 308 -15.44 -8.21 -11.75
N ARG A 309 -15.16 -7.28 -10.82
CA ARG A 309 -16.14 -6.43 -10.17
C ARG A 309 -15.94 -4.93 -10.41
N HIS A 310 -14.71 -4.48 -10.67
CA HIS A 310 -14.36 -3.06 -10.86
C HIS A 310 -14.12 -2.68 -12.34
N ALA A 311 -14.77 -3.38 -13.27
CA ALA A 311 -14.51 -3.28 -14.72
C ALA A 311 -15.00 -1.99 -15.40
N HIS A 312 -15.73 -1.13 -14.68
CA HIS A 312 -16.41 0.02 -15.26
C HIS A 312 -16.02 1.35 -14.64
N GLU A 313 -15.00 1.38 -13.77
CA GLU A 313 -14.57 2.61 -13.11
C GLU A 313 -13.95 3.63 -14.06
N TRP A 314 -13.57 3.23 -15.27
CA TRP A 314 -13.21 4.21 -16.31
C TRP A 314 -14.40 5.10 -16.73
N ARG A 315 -15.66 4.69 -16.52
CA ARG A 315 -16.84 5.44 -16.95
C ARG A 315 -17.16 6.61 -16.03
N VAL A 316 -16.75 6.59 -14.77
CA VAL A 316 -17.00 7.69 -13.83
C VAL A 316 -16.44 9.01 -14.38
N TRP A 317 -15.34 8.96 -15.12
CA TRP A 317 -14.71 10.13 -15.76
C TRP A 317 -15.54 10.77 -16.89
N GLN A 318 -16.70 10.21 -17.24
CA GLN A 318 -17.68 10.89 -18.11
C GLN A 318 -18.40 12.02 -17.38
N ASP A 319 -18.55 11.88 -16.06
CA ASP A 319 -19.32 12.78 -15.20
C ASP A 319 -18.44 13.55 -14.20
N HIS A 320 -17.17 13.15 -14.04
CA HIS A 320 -16.20 13.78 -13.14
C HIS A 320 -14.98 14.35 -13.89
N GLN A 321 -14.48 15.51 -13.44
CA GLN A 321 -13.28 16.15 -13.99
C GLN A 321 -12.12 16.08 -13.00
N LEU A 322 -10.91 15.88 -13.51
CA LEU A 322 -9.70 16.02 -12.69
C LEU A 322 -9.56 17.48 -12.20
N PRO A 323 -9.04 17.71 -10.98
CA PRO A 323 -8.70 19.04 -10.48
C PRO A 323 -7.77 19.81 -11.44
N GLU A 324 -7.80 21.15 -11.38
CA GLU A 324 -6.82 21.97 -12.10
C GLU A 324 -5.40 21.66 -11.59
N GLY A 325 -4.48 21.44 -12.53
CA GLY A 325 -3.10 20.99 -12.29
C GLY A 325 -2.26 22.01 -11.54
#